data_AF-A0A3D0CGY2-F1
#
_entry.id   AF-A0A3D0CGY2-F1
#
_cell.length_a   1.000
_cell.length_b   1.000
_cell.length_c   1.000
_cell.angle_alpha   90.00
_cell.angle_beta   90.00
_cell.angle_gamma   90.00
#
_symmetry.space_group_name_H-M   'P 1'
#
loop_
_entity.id
_entity.type
_entity.pdbx_description
1 polymer ?
#
loop_
_entity_poly.entity_id
_entity_poly.type
_entity_poly.pdbx_seq_one_letter_code
_entity_poly.pdbx_strand_id
1 'polypeptide(L)'
;MVKFQWLFIFLFLSGCATLGVMEFDKLYGPSDVENRLVQVKPSTAEAIHFNQQIQPIIENRCVVCHGCYDAPCQLKMESRAGIERGANKAKVYNGERLLTANISASLSKLTELKRDNLEPLRQQGFFPVLNERQQTEQANTQASLFYQMLQLKNQHPLPSEPILNDSFDVALDRSQQCPTIEEFEQYKKDYPLGGMPYALPALSVTEHDQLTDWIAQGAIMPDALPPSAKEQQMINRWESLLNGNSAKEQLISRYLFEHLYLANLYFDKAQSSYFKLVRSSTPSGEKVAVITTRRPFDSPYADGSTAAIVNKPQVYYRLIKHNDTIIAKRHMPYPFGEAKMSRLKVLFYQPDYSVTTLPDYQLANASNPFKTFQAIPDKARYQFLLDQAQFSIMNFIKGPVCRGQIALNV
;
A
#
# COMPACT_ATOMS: atom_id res chain seq x y z
N MET A 1 0.73 18.45 -44.16
CA MET A 1 -0.20 17.30 -44.05
C MET A 1 0.01 16.48 -42.77
N VAL A 2 1.25 16.15 -42.39
CA VAL A 2 1.54 15.35 -41.16
C VAL A 2 0.97 15.98 -39.88
N LYS A 3 1.12 17.29 -39.65
CA LYS A 3 0.54 17.98 -38.47
C LYS A 3 -0.99 17.93 -38.38
N PHE A 4 -1.69 17.85 -39.52
CA PHE A 4 -3.15 17.81 -39.58
C PHE A 4 -3.67 16.38 -39.31
N GLN A 5 -2.91 15.35 -39.73
CA GLN A 5 -3.20 13.95 -39.40
C GLN A 5 -3.04 13.68 -37.90
N TRP A 6 -1.99 14.21 -37.25
CA TRP A 6 -1.86 14.11 -35.79
C TRP A 6 -3.01 14.83 -35.06
N LEU A 7 -3.45 15.99 -35.55
CA LEU A 7 -4.58 16.72 -34.95
C LEU A 7 -5.89 15.92 -35.05
N PHE A 8 -6.16 15.28 -36.19
CA PHE A 8 -7.33 14.42 -36.38
C PHE A 8 -7.26 13.14 -35.55
N ILE A 9 -6.08 12.53 -35.39
CA ILE A 9 -5.88 11.35 -34.53
C ILE A 9 -6.10 11.73 -33.06
N PHE A 10 -5.58 12.88 -32.61
CA PHE A 10 -5.82 13.39 -31.26
C PHE A 10 -7.30 13.73 -31.01
N LEU A 11 -8.01 14.29 -32.00
CA LEU A 11 -9.46 14.56 -31.93
C LEU A 11 -10.32 13.29 -31.92
N PHE A 12 -9.93 12.26 -32.68
CA PHE A 12 -10.65 10.97 -32.69
C PHE A 12 -10.43 10.18 -31.40
N LEU A 13 -9.19 10.13 -30.89
CA LEU A 13 -8.86 9.43 -29.65
C LEU A 13 -9.46 10.13 -28.42
N SER A 14 -9.50 11.46 -28.39
CA SER A 14 -10.20 12.19 -27.33
C SER A 14 -11.72 12.04 -27.43
N GLY A 15 -12.27 11.92 -28.65
CA GLY A 15 -13.70 11.70 -28.88
C GLY A 15 -14.21 10.34 -28.36
N CYS A 16 -13.45 9.25 -28.52
CA CYS A 16 -13.90 7.93 -28.04
C CYS A 16 -13.97 7.85 -26.51
N ALA A 17 -12.98 8.39 -25.81
CA ALA A 17 -12.97 8.38 -24.34
C ALA A 17 -14.06 9.29 -23.75
N THR A 18 -14.29 10.48 -24.33
CA THR A 18 -15.33 11.40 -23.85
C THR A 18 -16.74 10.87 -24.10
N LEU A 19 -16.97 10.22 -25.25
CA LEU A 19 -18.25 9.54 -25.52
C LEU A 19 -18.50 8.38 -24.55
N GLY A 20 -17.48 7.61 -24.21
CA GLY A 20 -17.57 6.55 -23.20
C GLY A 20 -17.98 7.11 -21.84
N VAL A 21 -17.30 8.15 -21.36
CA VAL A 21 -17.66 8.81 -20.08
C VAL A 21 -19.11 9.30 -20.10
N MET A 22 -19.52 10.00 -21.16
CA MET A 22 -20.89 10.54 -21.26
C MET A 22 -21.97 9.46 -21.27
N GLU A 23 -21.73 8.32 -21.93
CA GLU A 23 -22.69 7.23 -21.96
C GLU A 23 -22.82 6.57 -20.58
N PHE A 24 -21.69 6.31 -19.90
CA PHE A 24 -21.71 5.77 -18.55
C PHE A 24 -22.33 6.76 -17.54
N ASP A 25 -22.05 8.06 -17.66
CA ASP A 25 -22.67 9.12 -16.85
C ASP A 25 -24.20 9.14 -17.03
N LYS A 26 -24.68 8.96 -18.26
CA LYS A 26 -26.11 8.94 -18.59
C LYS A 26 -26.80 7.70 -18.02
N LEU A 27 -26.16 6.53 -18.12
CA LEU A 27 -26.74 5.27 -17.69
C LEU A 27 -26.69 5.08 -16.16
N TYR A 28 -25.59 5.47 -15.53
CA TYR A 28 -25.28 5.12 -14.15
C TYR A 28 -24.91 6.31 -13.27
N GLY A 29 -25.04 7.55 -13.76
CA GLY A 29 -24.65 8.75 -13.04
C GLY A 29 -23.14 9.02 -13.07
N PRO A 30 -22.72 10.22 -12.63
CA PRO A 30 -21.32 10.63 -12.66
C PRO A 30 -20.46 9.77 -11.73
N SER A 31 -19.20 9.57 -12.11
CA SER A 31 -18.19 8.96 -11.25
C SER A 31 -17.80 9.94 -10.15
N ASP A 32 -17.99 9.56 -8.89
CA ASP A 32 -17.61 10.35 -7.71
C ASP A 32 -17.17 9.40 -6.58
N VAL A 33 -16.02 9.68 -5.97
CA VAL A 33 -15.46 8.89 -4.86
C VAL A 33 -16.44 8.72 -3.70
N GLU A 34 -17.35 9.68 -3.48
CA GLU A 34 -18.38 9.58 -2.44
C GLU A 34 -19.34 8.42 -2.67
N ASN A 35 -19.62 8.04 -3.92
CA ASN A 35 -20.47 6.88 -4.21
C ASN A 35 -19.88 5.57 -3.65
N ARG A 36 -18.55 5.49 -3.49
CA ARG A 36 -17.85 4.37 -2.83
C ARG A 36 -17.73 4.55 -1.31
N LEU A 37 -17.59 5.78 -0.84
CA LEU A 37 -17.37 6.08 0.58
C LEU A 37 -18.66 6.03 1.41
N VAL A 38 -19.79 6.40 0.82
CA VAL A 38 -21.12 6.46 1.48
C VAL A 38 -21.79 5.07 1.58
N GLN A 39 -21.03 3.99 1.39
CA GLN A 39 -21.58 2.64 1.50
C GLN A 39 -22.12 2.34 2.90
N VAL A 40 -23.21 1.58 2.92
CA VAL A 40 -23.82 1.07 4.14
C VAL A 40 -22.78 0.25 4.91
N LYS A 41 -22.70 0.48 6.21
CA LYS A 41 -21.83 -0.34 7.07
C LYS A 41 -22.23 -1.81 6.93
N PRO A 42 -21.29 -2.72 6.64
CA PRO A 42 -21.64 -4.12 6.45
C PRO A 42 -22.31 -4.69 7.70
N SER A 43 -23.34 -5.50 7.46
CA SER A 43 -23.90 -6.38 8.47
C SER A 43 -22.85 -7.37 8.97
N THR A 44 -23.12 -8.01 10.12
CA THR A 44 -22.23 -9.04 10.65
C THR A 44 -22.08 -10.21 9.68
N ALA A 45 -23.15 -10.58 8.98
CA ALA A 45 -23.11 -11.66 8.00
C ALA A 45 -22.23 -11.30 6.79
N GLU A 46 -22.35 -10.09 6.25
CA GLU A 46 -21.52 -9.61 5.13
C GLU A 46 -20.05 -9.51 5.54
N ALA A 47 -19.75 -9.02 6.74
CA ALA A 47 -18.38 -8.96 7.24
C ALA A 47 -17.76 -10.36 7.40
N ILE A 48 -18.52 -11.33 7.91
CA ILE A 48 -18.08 -12.73 8.02
C ILE A 48 -17.87 -13.32 6.63
N HIS A 49 -18.84 -13.14 5.72
CA HIS A 49 -18.76 -13.63 4.35
C HIS A 49 -17.54 -13.07 3.61
N PHE A 50 -17.31 -11.76 3.70
CA PHE A 50 -16.12 -11.14 3.11
C PHE A 50 -14.84 -11.76 3.66
N ASN A 51 -14.67 -11.79 4.98
CA ASN A 51 -13.42 -12.27 5.60
C ASN A 51 -13.16 -13.77 5.34
N GLN A 52 -14.20 -14.59 5.24
CA GLN A 52 -14.07 -16.04 5.11
C GLN A 52 -14.11 -16.55 3.67
N GLN A 53 -14.76 -15.83 2.75
CA GLN A 53 -14.98 -16.29 1.38
C GLN A 53 -14.26 -15.38 0.38
N ILE A 54 -14.56 -14.09 0.40
CA ILE A 54 -14.08 -13.14 -0.63
C ILE A 54 -12.60 -12.79 -0.45
N GLN A 55 -12.19 -12.43 0.77
CA GLN A 55 -10.83 -12.03 1.05
C GLN A 55 -9.83 -13.15 0.67
N PRO A 56 -10.02 -14.43 1.05
CA PRO A 56 -9.14 -15.51 0.61
C PRO A 56 -9.01 -15.62 -0.91
N ILE A 57 -10.07 -15.38 -1.69
CA ILE A 57 -10.00 -15.37 -3.16
C ILE A 57 -9.10 -14.23 -3.64
N ILE A 58 -9.34 -13.01 -3.17
CA ILE A 58 -8.53 -11.84 -3.53
C ILE A 58 -7.06 -12.08 -3.18
N GLU A 59 -6.78 -12.63 -2.00
CA GLU A 59 -5.43 -12.89 -1.50
C GLU A 59 -4.69 -13.94 -2.34
N ASN A 60 -5.34 -15.05 -2.67
CA ASN A 60 -4.71 -16.15 -3.39
C ASN A 60 -4.66 -15.94 -4.91
N ARG A 61 -5.59 -15.16 -5.47
CA ARG A 61 -5.76 -15.05 -6.94
C ARG A 61 -5.37 -13.69 -7.50
N CYS A 62 -5.46 -12.62 -6.70
CA CYS A 62 -5.23 -11.25 -7.18
C CYS A 62 -3.97 -10.63 -6.55
N VAL A 63 -3.83 -10.72 -5.22
CA VAL A 63 -2.72 -10.09 -4.47
C VAL A 63 -1.36 -10.68 -4.87
N VAL A 64 -1.31 -11.92 -5.37
CA VAL A 64 -0.08 -12.50 -5.93
C VAL A 64 0.57 -11.64 -7.03
N CYS A 65 -0.24 -10.94 -7.82
CA CYS A 65 0.23 -9.99 -8.85
C CYS A 65 0.11 -8.53 -8.39
N HIS A 66 -0.92 -8.21 -7.60
CA HIS A 66 -1.27 -6.84 -7.18
C HIS A 66 -0.76 -6.47 -5.77
N GLY A 67 0.12 -7.28 -5.21
CA GLY A 67 0.62 -7.16 -3.84
C GLY A 67 1.85 -6.26 -3.66
N CYS A 68 2.46 -5.77 -4.74
CA CYS A 68 3.74 -5.04 -4.71
C CYS A 68 3.61 -3.58 -5.19
N TYR A 69 4.62 -2.73 -5.01
CA TYR A 69 4.60 -1.34 -5.50
C TYR A 69 4.74 -1.22 -7.01
N ASP A 70 5.35 -2.22 -7.64
CA ASP A 70 5.46 -2.39 -9.09
C ASP A 70 4.35 -3.30 -9.65
N ALA A 71 3.25 -3.45 -8.92
CA ALA A 71 2.06 -4.13 -9.40
C ALA A 71 1.63 -3.57 -10.77
N PRO A 72 1.13 -4.43 -11.69
CA PRO A 72 0.62 -3.97 -12.98
C PRO A 72 -0.40 -2.85 -12.80
N CYS A 73 -0.26 -1.79 -13.61
CA CYS A 73 -1.12 -0.60 -13.56
C CYS A 73 -1.17 0.06 -12.17
N GLN A 74 -0.13 -0.13 -11.36
CA GLN A 74 -0.09 0.25 -9.95
C GLN A 74 -1.27 -0.28 -9.10
N LEU A 75 -2.08 -1.23 -9.57
CA LEU A 75 -3.26 -1.64 -8.83
C LEU A 75 -2.84 -2.44 -7.59
N LYS A 76 -3.33 -2.02 -6.42
CA LYS A 76 -3.01 -2.61 -5.12
C LYS A 76 -4.26 -3.25 -4.54
N MET A 77 -4.21 -4.54 -4.21
CA MET A 77 -5.40 -5.29 -3.78
C MET A 77 -5.28 -5.88 -2.37
N GLU A 78 -4.22 -5.55 -1.63
CA GLU A 78 -4.00 -6.06 -0.26
C GLU A 78 -4.87 -5.39 0.82
N SER A 79 -5.59 -4.33 0.46
CA SER A 79 -6.45 -3.57 1.37
C SER A 79 -7.56 -2.85 0.63
N ARG A 80 -8.63 -2.54 1.38
CA ARG A 80 -9.70 -1.63 0.94
C ARG A 80 -9.13 -0.31 0.39
N ALA A 81 -8.20 0.32 1.10
CA ALA A 81 -7.58 1.57 0.64
C ALA A 81 -6.84 1.44 -0.71
N GLY A 82 -6.17 0.31 -0.94
CA GLY A 82 -5.53 0.03 -2.23
C GLY A 82 -6.54 -0.16 -3.37
N ILE A 83 -7.62 -0.88 -3.11
CA ILE A 83 -8.67 -1.16 -4.10
C ILE A 83 -9.42 0.13 -4.46
N GLU A 84 -9.83 0.93 -3.47
CA GLU A 84 -10.54 2.20 -3.68
C GLU A 84 -9.66 3.26 -4.32
N ARG A 85 -8.34 3.22 -4.10
CA ARG A 85 -7.40 4.05 -4.87
C ARG A 85 -7.52 3.75 -6.37
N GLY A 86 -7.64 2.47 -6.73
CA GLY A 86 -7.71 2.01 -8.10
C GLY A 86 -6.35 1.91 -8.80
N ALA A 87 -6.38 1.98 -10.13
CA ALA A 87 -5.24 1.75 -11.00
C ALA A 87 -4.73 3.07 -11.61
N ASN A 88 -3.50 3.07 -12.12
CA ASN A 88 -2.88 4.20 -12.81
C ASN A 88 -1.94 3.70 -13.91
N LYS A 89 -1.97 4.36 -15.07
CA LYS A 89 -1.17 3.97 -16.25
C LYS A 89 0.33 4.26 -16.09
N ALA A 90 0.73 5.12 -15.15
CA ALA A 90 2.11 5.50 -14.96
C ALA A 90 2.94 4.34 -14.38
N LYS A 91 4.19 4.19 -14.83
CA LYS A 91 5.13 3.23 -14.24
C LYS A 91 5.76 3.83 -12.97
N VAL A 92 5.65 3.15 -11.83
CA VAL A 92 6.28 3.61 -10.57
C VAL A 92 7.80 3.49 -10.67
N TYR A 93 8.29 2.30 -11.03
CA TYR A 93 9.70 2.05 -11.26
C TYR A 93 10.00 2.16 -12.75
N ASN A 94 10.81 3.15 -13.11
CA ASN A 94 11.36 3.32 -14.44
C ASN A 94 12.86 3.62 -14.27
N GLY A 95 13.72 2.68 -14.67
CA GLY A 95 15.18 2.81 -14.54
C GLY A 95 15.79 3.91 -15.41
N GLU A 96 15.04 4.41 -16.40
CA GLU A 96 15.45 5.52 -17.27
C GLU A 96 15.07 6.89 -16.68
N ARG A 97 14.39 6.92 -15.53
CA ARG A 97 13.88 8.16 -14.97
C ARG A 97 15.02 9.00 -14.37
N LEU A 98 15.29 10.14 -15.00
CA LEU A 98 16.28 11.13 -14.54
C LEU A 98 15.83 11.92 -13.31
N LEU A 99 14.52 12.06 -13.12
CA LEU A 99 13.91 12.79 -12.01
C LEU A 99 13.17 11.88 -11.06
N THR A 100 13.03 12.32 -9.82
CA THR A 100 12.40 11.53 -8.79
C THR A 100 10.89 11.35 -9.04
N ALA A 101 10.35 10.14 -8.88
CA ALA A 101 8.90 9.88 -8.96
C ALA A 101 8.11 10.69 -7.92
N ASN A 102 6.90 11.16 -8.30
CA ASN A 102 5.98 11.90 -7.42
C ASN A 102 5.59 11.08 -6.17
N ILE A 103 5.55 11.73 -5.01
CA ILE A 103 5.26 11.11 -3.70
C ILE A 103 3.88 10.45 -3.68
N SER A 104 2.92 10.99 -4.43
CA SER A 104 1.57 10.45 -4.47
C SER A 104 1.43 9.08 -5.15
N ALA A 105 2.45 8.63 -5.86
CA ALA A 105 2.55 7.24 -6.31
C ALA A 105 2.82 6.25 -5.15
N SER A 106 3.35 6.75 -4.02
CA SER A 106 3.61 6.01 -2.80
C SER A 106 2.47 6.20 -1.80
N LEU A 107 1.34 5.56 -2.04
CA LEU A 107 0.32 5.45 -1.00
C LEU A 107 0.65 4.29 -0.09
N SER A 108 1.04 4.64 1.14
CA SER A 108 0.96 3.72 2.25
C SER A 108 -0.50 3.68 2.73
N LYS A 109 -1.00 2.50 3.08
CA LYS A 109 -2.35 2.19 3.59
C LYS A 109 -2.89 3.10 4.71
N LEU A 110 -2.03 3.90 5.32
CA LEU A 110 -2.35 4.76 6.46
C LEU A 110 -3.25 5.95 6.08
N THR A 111 -3.56 6.09 4.79
CA THR A 111 -4.52 7.03 4.26
C THR A 111 -5.93 6.60 4.62
N GLU A 112 -6.60 7.42 5.45
CA GLU A 112 -8.03 7.28 5.71
C GLU A 112 -8.82 7.34 4.40
N LEU A 113 -9.84 6.50 4.27
CA LEU A 113 -10.74 6.54 3.13
C LEU A 113 -11.74 7.68 3.32
N LYS A 114 -11.41 8.83 2.75
CA LYS A 114 -12.25 10.03 2.70
C LYS A 114 -12.01 10.77 1.40
N ARG A 115 -12.95 11.62 1.00
CA ARG A 115 -12.88 12.40 -0.23
C ARG A 115 -11.58 13.19 -0.37
N ASP A 116 -11.18 13.90 0.68
CA ASP A 116 -9.95 14.71 0.69
C ASP A 116 -8.68 13.92 0.36
N ASN A 117 -8.72 12.58 0.52
CA ASN A 117 -7.61 11.70 0.24
C ASN A 117 -7.72 10.98 -1.11
N LEU A 118 -8.93 10.68 -1.59
CA LEU A 118 -9.16 9.97 -2.86
C LEU A 118 -9.27 10.90 -4.06
N GLU A 119 -9.94 12.05 -3.90
CA GLU A 119 -10.17 13.02 -4.99
C GLU A 119 -8.85 13.52 -5.62
N PRO A 120 -7.80 13.89 -4.83
CA PRO A 120 -6.53 14.28 -5.43
C PRO A 120 -5.86 13.16 -6.24
N LEU A 121 -6.17 11.89 -5.97
CA LEU A 121 -5.62 10.75 -6.72
C LEU A 121 -6.27 10.64 -8.09
N ARG A 122 -7.59 10.89 -8.18
CA ARG A 122 -8.31 10.98 -9.46
C ARG A 122 -7.68 12.04 -10.35
N GLN A 123 -7.39 13.21 -9.78
CA GLN A 123 -6.70 14.31 -10.47
C GLN A 123 -5.27 13.96 -10.92
N GLN A 124 -4.62 13.01 -10.24
CA GLN A 124 -3.30 12.49 -10.59
C GLN A 124 -3.36 11.30 -11.57
N GLY A 125 -4.53 11.00 -12.13
CA GLY A 125 -4.74 9.97 -13.14
C GLY A 125 -4.93 8.56 -12.58
N PHE A 126 -5.18 8.41 -11.27
CA PHE A 126 -5.74 7.16 -10.77
C PHE A 126 -7.21 7.04 -11.19
N PHE A 127 -7.64 5.85 -11.57
CA PHE A 127 -9.02 5.57 -11.94
C PHE A 127 -9.55 4.35 -11.17
N PRO A 128 -10.85 4.35 -10.82
CA PRO A 128 -11.43 3.28 -10.02
C PRO A 128 -11.49 1.95 -10.81
N VAL A 129 -11.31 0.84 -10.11
CA VAL A 129 -11.50 -0.52 -10.68
C VAL A 129 -12.84 -1.14 -10.28
N LEU A 130 -13.44 -0.63 -9.20
CA LEU A 130 -14.82 -0.87 -8.82
C LEU A 130 -15.70 0.22 -9.41
N ASN A 131 -17.01 -0.02 -9.44
CA ASN A 131 -17.96 1.00 -9.89
C ASN A 131 -17.99 2.19 -8.90
N GLU A 132 -17.61 3.38 -9.37
CA GLU A 132 -17.64 4.65 -8.61
C GLU A 132 -18.83 5.54 -9.00
N ARG A 133 -19.82 4.96 -9.69
CA ARG A 133 -21.07 5.63 -10.09
C ARG A 133 -22.20 5.19 -9.16
N GLN A 134 -23.46 5.28 -9.58
CA GLN A 134 -24.60 4.78 -8.79
C GLN A 134 -24.34 3.34 -8.34
N GLN A 135 -24.53 3.05 -7.04
CA GLN A 135 -24.26 1.72 -6.46
C GLN A 135 -25.46 0.76 -6.64
N THR A 136 -25.90 0.55 -7.88
CA THR A 136 -26.91 -0.47 -8.23
C THR A 136 -26.23 -1.73 -8.74
N GLU A 137 -26.89 -2.89 -8.64
CA GLU A 137 -26.32 -4.16 -9.11
C GLU A 137 -25.88 -4.11 -10.58
N GLN A 138 -26.70 -3.49 -11.43
CA GLN A 138 -26.37 -3.29 -12.85
C GLN A 138 -25.15 -2.39 -13.03
N ALA A 139 -25.07 -1.24 -12.35
CA ALA A 139 -23.91 -0.36 -12.46
C ALA A 139 -22.66 -1.01 -11.87
N ASN A 140 -22.79 -1.75 -10.77
CA ASN A 140 -21.70 -2.44 -10.11
C ASN A 140 -21.06 -3.52 -10.98
N THR A 141 -21.83 -4.14 -11.88
CA THR A 141 -21.31 -5.13 -12.83
C THR A 141 -20.84 -4.48 -14.15
N GLN A 142 -21.64 -3.58 -14.72
CA GLN A 142 -21.34 -2.99 -16.03
C GLN A 142 -20.28 -1.88 -15.97
N ALA A 143 -20.20 -1.13 -14.88
CA ALA A 143 -19.24 -0.05 -14.69
C ALA A 143 -18.05 -0.42 -13.77
N SER A 144 -17.85 -1.71 -13.45
CA SER A 144 -16.66 -2.19 -12.73
C SER A 144 -15.67 -2.86 -13.68
N LEU A 145 -14.49 -2.26 -13.81
CA LEU A 145 -13.39 -2.88 -14.55
C LEU A 145 -13.00 -4.24 -13.95
N PHE A 146 -13.05 -4.39 -12.63
CA PHE A 146 -12.76 -5.65 -11.96
C PHE A 146 -13.73 -6.75 -12.42
N TYR A 147 -15.05 -6.49 -12.37
CA TYR A 147 -16.05 -7.44 -12.87
C TYR A 147 -15.80 -7.80 -14.34
N GLN A 148 -15.60 -6.79 -15.18
CA GLN A 148 -15.45 -6.97 -16.62
C GLN A 148 -14.19 -7.79 -16.99
N MET A 149 -13.08 -7.59 -16.26
CA MET A 149 -11.85 -8.39 -16.45
C MET A 149 -12.02 -9.86 -16.06
N LEU A 150 -12.85 -10.16 -15.05
CA LEU A 150 -13.20 -11.53 -14.68
C LEU A 150 -14.08 -12.19 -15.75
N GLN A 151 -15.08 -11.45 -16.27
CA GLN A 151 -15.94 -11.95 -17.34
C GLN A 151 -15.15 -12.23 -18.62
N LEU A 152 -14.19 -11.37 -18.97
CA LEU A 152 -13.31 -11.59 -20.12
C LEU A 152 -12.53 -12.90 -19.97
N LYS A 153 -12.02 -13.20 -18.77
CA LYS A 153 -11.31 -14.46 -18.49
C LYS A 153 -12.22 -15.67 -18.64
N ASN A 154 -13.46 -15.56 -18.18
CA ASN A 154 -14.44 -16.63 -18.26
C ASN A 154 -14.87 -16.90 -19.72
N GLN A 155 -15.03 -15.84 -20.53
CA GLN A 155 -15.39 -15.95 -21.95
C GLN A 155 -14.25 -16.47 -22.82
N HIS A 156 -12.99 -16.25 -22.39
CA HIS A 156 -11.79 -16.69 -23.09
C HIS A 156 -10.89 -17.51 -22.14
N PRO A 157 -11.27 -18.77 -21.84
CA PRO A 157 -10.48 -19.64 -20.96
C PRO A 157 -9.10 -19.94 -21.56
N LEU A 158 -8.17 -20.37 -20.71
CA LEU A 158 -6.86 -20.80 -21.20
C LEU A 158 -6.97 -22.04 -22.11
N PRO A 159 -6.06 -22.18 -23.08
CA PRO A 159 -5.90 -23.43 -23.82
C PRO A 159 -5.61 -24.61 -22.87
N SER A 160 -5.97 -25.83 -23.29
CA SER A 160 -5.76 -27.06 -22.49
C SER A 160 -4.30 -27.53 -22.44
N GLU A 161 -3.45 -26.95 -23.28
CA GLU A 161 -2.03 -27.25 -23.38
C GLU A 161 -1.27 -26.82 -22.11
N PRO A 162 -0.27 -27.60 -21.66
CA PRO A 162 0.48 -27.29 -20.44
C PRO A 162 1.39 -26.06 -20.58
N ILE A 163 1.71 -25.66 -21.82
CA ILE A 163 2.56 -24.51 -22.13
C ILE A 163 1.76 -23.55 -23.00
N LEU A 164 1.64 -22.31 -22.55
CA LEU A 164 1.00 -21.25 -23.30
C LEU A 164 1.83 -20.93 -24.55
N ASN A 165 1.17 -20.78 -25.69
CA ASN A 165 1.80 -20.35 -26.92
C ASN A 165 2.02 -18.82 -26.94
N ASP A 166 2.62 -18.32 -28.02
CA ASP A 166 3.00 -16.91 -28.19
C ASP A 166 1.81 -15.93 -28.26
N SER A 167 0.57 -16.41 -28.18
CA SER A 167 -0.62 -15.55 -28.02
C SER A 167 -0.68 -14.89 -26.64
N PHE A 168 0.13 -15.35 -25.68
CA PHE A 168 0.26 -14.77 -24.34
C PHE A 168 1.62 -14.10 -24.16
N ASP A 169 1.63 -12.77 -24.04
CA ASP A 169 2.82 -12.02 -23.68
C ASP A 169 3.05 -12.05 -22.15
N VAL A 170 3.96 -12.94 -21.75
CA VAL A 170 4.44 -13.11 -20.37
C VAL A 170 5.84 -12.54 -20.16
N ALA A 171 6.34 -11.72 -21.10
CA ALA A 171 7.66 -11.09 -20.97
C ALA A 171 7.71 -10.16 -19.74
N LEU A 172 8.87 -10.08 -19.10
CA LEU A 172 9.06 -9.27 -17.89
C LEU A 172 8.90 -7.77 -18.16
N ASP A 173 9.26 -7.32 -19.36
CA ASP A 173 9.25 -5.94 -19.85
C ASP A 173 8.05 -5.61 -20.74
N ARG A 174 7.07 -6.51 -20.82
CA ARG A 174 5.84 -6.32 -21.61
C ARG A 174 5.19 -4.95 -21.39
N SER A 175 4.60 -4.43 -22.45
CA SER A 175 3.80 -3.21 -22.37
C SER A 175 2.51 -3.49 -21.59
N GLN A 176 2.39 -2.85 -20.42
CA GLN A 176 1.21 -3.01 -19.58
C GLN A 176 0.02 -2.26 -20.20
N GLN A 177 -1.08 -2.97 -20.42
CA GLN A 177 -2.34 -2.39 -20.84
C GLN A 177 -3.19 -2.12 -19.60
N CYS A 178 -3.55 -0.85 -19.39
CA CYS A 178 -4.25 -0.38 -18.21
C CYS A 178 -5.52 0.38 -18.61
N PRO A 179 -6.52 -0.31 -19.18
CA PRO A 179 -7.75 0.34 -19.64
C PRO A 179 -8.54 0.90 -18.45
N THR A 180 -9.21 2.04 -18.63
CA THR A 180 -10.34 2.41 -17.78
C THR A 180 -11.59 1.62 -18.16
N ILE A 181 -12.67 1.74 -17.39
CA ILE A 181 -13.93 1.09 -17.75
C ILE A 181 -14.51 1.65 -19.06
N GLU A 182 -14.34 2.94 -19.32
CA GLU A 182 -14.76 3.60 -20.56
C GLU A 182 -13.94 3.13 -21.78
N GLU A 183 -12.71 2.67 -21.57
CA GLU A 183 -11.83 2.13 -22.62
C GLU A 183 -12.00 0.61 -22.80
N PHE A 184 -12.74 -0.07 -21.92
CA PHE A 184 -12.74 -1.52 -21.81
C PHE A 184 -13.29 -2.23 -23.05
N GLU A 185 -14.31 -1.66 -23.71
CA GLU A 185 -14.91 -2.25 -24.93
C GLU A 185 -13.90 -2.35 -26.08
N GLN A 186 -13.03 -1.36 -26.22
CA GLN A 186 -11.95 -1.40 -27.20
C GLN A 186 -10.85 -2.37 -26.74
N TYR A 187 -10.50 -2.32 -25.45
CA TYR A 187 -9.51 -3.24 -24.87
C TYR A 187 -9.87 -4.71 -25.08
N LYS A 188 -11.11 -5.14 -24.80
CA LYS A 188 -11.51 -6.55 -24.96
C LYS A 188 -11.45 -7.02 -26.42
N LYS A 189 -11.67 -6.11 -27.37
CA LYS A 189 -11.57 -6.41 -28.81
C LYS A 189 -10.11 -6.60 -29.24
N ASP A 190 -9.22 -5.76 -28.74
CA ASP A 190 -7.80 -5.79 -29.10
C ASP A 190 -7.03 -6.89 -28.33
N TYR A 191 -7.48 -7.20 -27.11
CA TYR A 191 -6.85 -8.15 -26.19
C TYR A 191 -7.87 -9.16 -25.62
N PRO A 192 -8.47 -10.04 -26.45
CA PRO A 192 -9.50 -10.98 -25.98
C PRO A 192 -9.00 -11.95 -24.92
N LEU A 193 -7.70 -12.30 -24.93
CA LEU A 193 -7.05 -13.15 -23.92
C LEU A 193 -6.55 -12.37 -22.69
N GLY A 194 -6.90 -11.08 -22.60
CA GLY A 194 -6.46 -10.14 -21.56
C GLY A 194 -7.14 -10.30 -20.20
N GLY A 195 -8.11 -11.21 -20.08
CA GLY A 195 -8.87 -11.43 -18.84
C GLY A 195 -7.99 -11.84 -17.66
N MET A 196 -8.44 -11.49 -16.45
CA MET A 196 -7.70 -11.75 -15.21
C MET A 196 -8.26 -12.98 -14.47
N PRO A 197 -7.41 -13.86 -13.88
CA PRO A 197 -5.94 -13.80 -13.86
C PRO A 197 -5.29 -14.03 -15.24
N TYR A 198 -4.45 -13.08 -15.66
CA TYR A 198 -3.83 -13.11 -16.98
C TYR A 198 -2.77 -14.22 -17.06
N ALA A 199 -2.80 -15.01 -18.14
CA ALA A 199 -1.89 -16.13 -18.38
C ALA A 199 -1.78 -17.15 -17.22
N LEU A 200 -2.77 -17.17 -16.32
CA LEU A 200 -2.88 -18.10 -15.20
C LEU A 200 -4.25 -18.79 -15.24
N PRO A 201 -4.42 -19.94 -14.55
CA PRO A 201 -5.70 -20.62 -14.47
C PRO A 201 -6.83 -19.67 -14.03
N ALA A 202 -7.99 -19.82 -14.67
CA ALA A 202 -9.21 -19.08 -14.30
C ALA A 202 -9.64 -19.42 -12.87
N LEU A 203 -10.42 -18.52 -12.27
CA LEU A 203 -11.11 -18.83 -11.01
C LEU A 203 -11.94 -20.12 -11.20
N SER A 204 -12.05 -20.94 -10.15
CA SER A 204 -13.07 -21.99 -10.16
C SER A 204 -14.45 -21.34 -10.27
N VAL A 205 -15.45 -22.08 -10.72
CA VAL A 205 -16.83 -21.57 -10.86
C VAL A 205 -17.30 -20.94 -9.55
N THR A 206 -17.07 -21.62 -8.41
CA THR A 206 -17.44 -21.09 -7.09
C THR A 206 -16.69 -19.80 -6.73
N GLU A 207 -15.38 -19.73 -6.95
CA GLU A 207 -14.62 -18.50 -6.67
C GLU A 207 -15.05 -17.35 -7.57
N HIS A 208 -15.35 -17.64 -8.85
CA HIS A 208 -15.83 -16.67 -9.81
C HIS A 208 -17.17 -16.10 -9.36
N ASP A 209 -18.15 -16.96 -9.11
CA ASP A 209 -19.50 -16.57 -8.70
C ASP A 209 -19.48 -15.76 -7.40
N GLN A 210 -18.76 -16.23 -6.37
CA GLN A 210 -18.61 -15.51 -5.11
C GLN A 210 -18.06 -14.10 -5.31
N LEU A 211 -17.02 -13.96 -6.13
CA LEU A 211 -16.37 -12.67 -6.37
C LEU A 211 -17.25 -11.74 -7.20
N THR A 212 -17.92 -12.26 -8.24
CA THR A 212 -18.81 -11.46 -9.09
C THR A 212 -20.08 -11.03 -8.36
N ASP A 213 -20.65 -11.89 -7.52
CA ASP A 213 -21.81 -11.57 -6.69
C ASP A 213 -21.46 -10.50 -5.66
N TRP A 214 -20.31 -10.63 -5.00
CA TRP A 214 -19.81 -9.60 -4.08
C TRP A 214 -19.60 -8.26 -4.78
N ILE A 215 -19.04 -8.25 -6.00
CA ILE A 215 -18.90 -7.00 -6.77
C ILE A 215 -20.27 -6.43 -7.12
N ALA A 216 -21.20 -7.25 -7.61
CA ALA A 216 -22.56 -6.84 -7.97
C ALA A 216 -23.29 -6.21 -6.77
N GLN A 217 -23.08 -6.74 -5.55
CA GLN A 217 -23.60 -6.19 -4.30
C GLN A 217 -22.84 -4.94 -3.79
N GLY A 218 -21.95 -4.38 -4.60
CA GLY A 218 -21.24 -3.13 -4.31
C GLY A 218 -19.85 -3.32 -3.74
N ALA A 219 -19.33 -4.55 -3.68
CA ALA A 219 -18.00 -4.84 -3.14
C ALA A 219 -17.81 -4.29 -1.71
N ILE A 220 -18.81 -4.49 -0.84
CA ILE A 220 -18.81 -3.99 0.53
C ILE A 220 -17.70 -4.71 1.32
N MET A 221 -16.87 -3.94 2.03
CA MET A 221 -15.74 -4.43 2.80
C MET A 221 -15.86 -4.00 4.27
N PRO A 222 -15.58 -4.90 5.23
CA PRO A 222 -15.58 -4.55 6.65
C PRO A 222 -14.50 -3.52 6.99
N ASP A 223 -14.74 -2.78 8.05
CA ASP A 223 -13.73 -1.90 8.62
C ASP A 223 -12.57 -2.71 9.20
N ALA A 224 -11.40 -2.06 9.28
CA ALA A 224 -10.23 -2.67 9.88
C ALA A 224 -10.49 -3.04 11.35
N LEU A 225 -10.04 -4.22 11.76
CA LEU A 225 -10.21 -4.67 13.15
C LEU A 225 -9.37 -3.79 14.09
N PRO A 226 -9.96 -3.28 15.19
CA PRO A 226 -9.21 -2.56 16.19
C PRO A 226 -8.27 -3.50 16.97
N PRO A 227 -7.28 -2.94 17.69
CA PRO A 227 -6.53 -3.70 18.67
C PRO A 227 -7.44 -4.29 19.76
N SER A 228 -7.16 -5.51 20.22
CA SER A 228 -7.77 -6.05 21.43
C SER A 228 -7.31 -5.29 22.67
N ALA A 229 -7.98 -5.46 23.82
CA ALA A 229 -7.58 -4.80 25.07
C ALA A 229 -6.13 -5.11 25.47
N LYS A 230 -5.67 -6.36 25.29
CA LYS A 230 -4.29 -6.77 25.58
C LYS A 230 -3.29 -6.15 24.60
N GLU A 231 -3.65 -6.09 23.32
CA GLU A 231 -2.84 -5.39 22.31
C GLU A 231 -2.73 -3.90 22.61
N GLN A 232 -3.84 -3.27 23.00
CA GLN A 232 -3.86 -1.85 23.36
C GLN A 232 -2.99 -1.53 24.58
N GLN A 233 -2.97 -2.41 25.59
CA GLN A 233 -2.06 -2.25 26.74
C GLN A 233 -0.59 -2.28 26.30
N MET A 234 -0.23 -3.20 25.40
CA MET A 234 1.13 -3.28 24.85
C MET A 234 1.47 -2.06 24.00
N ILE A 235 0.54 -1.59 23.16
CA ILE A 235 0.68 -0.35 22.40
C ILE A 235 0.99 0.82 23.33
N ASN A 236 0.19 1.01 24.39
CA ASN A 236 0.37 2.11 25.33
C ASN A 236 1.76 2.06 26.00
N ARG A 237 2.23 0.87 26.41
CA ARG A 237 3.56 0.70 27.01
C ARG A 237 4.68 1.09 26.06
N TRP A 238 4.60 0.67 24.80
CA TRP A 238 5.59 1.04 23.79
C TRP A 238 5.55 2.52 23.44
N GLU A 239 4.37 3.08 23.23
CA GLU A 239 4.24 4.50 22.90
C GLU A 239 4.74 5.37 24.07
N SER A 240 4.54 5.00 25.33
CA SER A 240 5.15 5.69 26.47
C SER A 240 6.69 5.63 26.43
N LEU A 241 7.29 4.49 26.09
CA LEU A 241 8.75 4.34 26.00
C LEU A 241 9.35 5.10 24.81
N LEU A 242 8.66 5.09 23.67
CA LEU A 242 9.13 5.69 22.43
C LEU A 242 8.95 7.21 22.40
N ASN A 243 8.06 7.77 23.22
CA ASN A 243 7.77 9.20 23.26
C ASN A 243 8.27 9.87 24.54
N GLY A 244 9.42 9.42 25.05
CA GLY A 244 10.13 10.09 26.14
C GLY A 244 10.57 11.51 25.77
N ASN A 245 10.76 12.36 26.78
CA ASN A 245 11.04 13.79 26.58
C ASN A 245 12.52 14.09 26.38
N SER A 246 13.42 13.25 26.91
CA SER A 246 14.86 13.52 26.83
C SER A 246 15.39 13.37 25.40
N ALA A 247 16.47 14.12 25.08
CA ALA A 247 17.16 13.98 23.81
C ALA A 247 17.68 12.54 23.58
N LYS A 248 18.07 11.84 24.65
CA LYS A 248 18.48 10.44 24.59
C LYS A 248 17.34 9.53 24.13
N GLU A 249 16.17 9.64 24.75
CA GLU A 249 14.99 8.84 24.39
C GLU A 249 14.55 9.14 22.96
N GLN A 250 14.50 10.41 22.56
CA GLN A 250 14.12 10.81 21.21
C GLN A 250 15.10 10.31 20.14
N LEU A 251 16.40 10.33 20.43
CA LEU A 251 17.42 9.76 19.54
C LEU A 251 17.27 8.23 19.41
N ILE A 252 16.98 7.53 20.50
CA ILE A 252 16.74 6.07 20.48
C ILE A 252 15.49 5.76 19.67
N SER A 253 14.39 6.49 19.85
CA SER A 253 13.15 6.26 19.10
C SER A 253 13.31 6.52 17.61
N ARG A 254 14.07 7.57 17.23
CA ARG A 254 14.47 7.80 15.84
C ARG A 254 15.26 6.62 15.29
N TYR A 255 16.25 6.14 16.04
CA TYR A 255 17.06 4.99 15.66
C TYR A 255 16.19 3.75 15.44
N LEU A 256 15.29 3.43 16.38
CA LEU A 256 14.38 2.28 16.26
C LEU A 256 13.42 2.42 15.08
N PHE A 257 12.83 3.60 14.87
CA PHE A 257 11.96 3.83 13.71
C PHE A 257 12.70 3.64 12.39
N GLU A 258 13.85 4.30 12.20
CA GLU A 258 14.60 4.23 10.95
C GLU A 258 15.08 2.82 10.62
N HIS A 259 15.32 1.98 11.63
CA HIS A 259 15.72 0.58 11.43
C HIS A 259 14.53 -0.38 11.31
N LEU A 260 13.37 -0.07 11.90
CA LEU A 260 12.23 -0.98 11.99
C LEU A 260 11.02 -0.55 11.14
N TYR A 261 11.10 0.53 10.34
CA TYR A 261 9.94 1.09 9.61
C TYR A 261 9.24 0.10 8.66
N LEU A 262 9.94 -0.91 8.14
CA LEU A 262 9.35 -1.95 7.29
C LEU A 262 8.83 -3.17 8.07
N ALA A 263 9.13 -3.28 9.37
CA ALA A 263 8.82 -4.44 10.18
C ALA A 263 7.30 -4.69 10.30
N ASN A 264 6.94 -5.96 10.42
CA ASN A 264 5.64 -6.39 10.94
C ASN A 264 5.84 -6.78 12.40
N LEU A 265 5.54 -5.84 13.29
CA LEU A 265 5.79 -5.98 14.72
C LEU A 265 4.74 -6.90 15.34
N TYR A 266 5.14 -7.89 16.13
CA TYR A 266 4.21 -8.78 16.84
C TYR A 266 4.50 -8.79 18.34
N PHE A 267 3.48 -8.96 19.17
CA PHE A 267 3.61 -8.86 20.63
C PHE A 267 3.76 -10.21 21.34
N ASP A 268 3.30 -11.29 20.71
CA ASP A 268 3.27 -12.64 21.27
C ASP A 268 3.94 -13.65 20.31
N LYS A 269 4.41 -14.78 20.86
CA LYS A 269 5.11 -15.81 20.07
C LYS A 269 4.23 -16.49 19.02
N ALA A 270 2.91 -16.50 19.19
CA ALA A 270 1.98 -17.06 18.22
C ALA A 270 1.76 -16.11 17.03
N GLN A 271 2.23 -14.86 17.12
CA GLN A 271 2.09 -13.83 16.10
C GLN A 271 0.63 -13.59 15.73
N SER A 272 -0.25 -13.49 16.73
CA SER A 272 -1.70 -13.41 16.49
C SER A 272 -2.13 -12.15 15.74
N SER A 273 -1.35 -11.06 15.87
CA SER A 273 -1.53 -9.81 15.15
C SER A 273 -0.20 -9.16 14.83
N TYR A 274 -0.20 -8.34 13.77
CA TYR A 274 0.94 -7.50 13.40
C TYR A 274 0.62 -6.02 13.55
N PHE A 275 1.65 -5.21 13.75
CA PHE A 275 1.59 -3.77 13.93
C PHE A 275 2.69 -3.07 13.13
N LYS A 276 2.48 -1.80 12.79
CA LYS A 276 3.48 -0.92 12.19
C LYS A 276 3.84 0.19 13.15
N LEU A 277 5.13 0.52 13.20
CA LEU A 277 5.63 1.71 13.86
C LEU A 277 5.63 2.86 12.86
N VAL A 278 4.95 3.95 13.21
CA VAL A 278 4.76 5.12 12.33
C VAL A 278 5.13 6.40 13.07
N ARG A 279 5.51 7.43 12.30
CA ARG A 279 5.57 8.80 12.80
C ARG A 279 4.19 9.44 12.71
N SER A 280 3.81 10.24 13.68
CA SER A 280 2.51 10.90 13.75
C SER A 280 2.62 12.34 14.24
N SER A 281 1.76 13.22 13.75
CA SER A 281 1.65 14.60 14.26
C SER A 281 0.79 14.72 15.52
N THR A 282 0.13 13.63 15.94
CA THR A 282 -0.78 13.59 17.10
C THR A 282 -0.28 12.63 18.20
N PRO A 283 -0.40 12.99 19.48
CA PRO A 283 0.05 12.18 20.62
C PRO A 283 -0.88 10.99 20.93
N SER A 284 -0.37 10.04 21.73
CA SER A 284 -1.17 8.94 22.29
C SER A 284 -2.45 9.43 22.96
N GLY A 285 -3.56 8.73 22.74
CA GLY A 285 -4.90 9.16 23.18
C GLY A 285 -5.71 9.87 22.09
N GLU A 286 -5.05 10.41 21.07
CA GLU A 286 -5.70 10.97 19.88
C GLU A 286 -5.64 10.01 18.69
N LYS A 287 -6.52 10.24 17.70
CA LYS A 287 -6.52 9.53 16.42
C LYS A 287 -5.17 9.75 15.73
N VAL A 288 -4.51 8.65 15.33
CA VAL A 288 -3.18 8.71 14.71
C VAL A 288 -3.23 9.46 13.39
N ALA A 289 -2.64 10.65 13.33
CA ALA A 289 -2.38 11.38 12.09
C ALA A 289 -0.98 11.04 11.57
N VAL A 290 -0.88 10.14 10.60
CA VAL A 290 0.40 9.61 10.11
C VAL A 290 1.18 10.64 9.29
N ILE A 291 2.48 10.77 9.58
CA ILE A 291 3.43 11.53 8.79
C ILE A 291 4.11 10.59 7.79
N THR A 292 3.82 10.79 6.50
CA THR A 292 4.44 10.02 5.41
C THR A 292 5.56 10.82 4.77
N THR A 293 6.73 10.21 4.66
CA THR A 293 7.88 10.75 3.92
C THR A 293 8.39 9.72 2.92
N ARG A 294 9.22 10.16 1.97
CA ARG A 294 9.80 9.25 0.97
C ARG A 294 10.75 8.25 1.63
N ARG A 295 11.63 8.73 2.51
CA ARG A 295 12.59 7.92 3.25
C ARG A 295 12.33 8.06 4.75
N PRO A 296 12.61 7.03 5.56
CA PRO A 296 12.38 7.09 7.00
C PRO A 296 13.20 8.18 7.69
N PHE A 297 14.36 8.55 7.13
CA PHE A 297 15.23 9.60 7.65
C PHE A 297 14.97 10.99 7.03
N ASP A 298 13.99 11.15 6.14
CA ASP A 298 13.60 12.47 5.67
C ASP A 298 12.90 13.25 6.78
N SER A 299 12.94 14.58 6.69
CA SER A 299 12.30 15.46 7.66
C SER A 299 10.82 15.15 7.83
N PRO A 300 10.35 14.94 9.07
CA PRO A 300 8.94 14.74 9.38
C PRO A 300 8.15 16.06 9.53
N TYR A 301 8.80 17.22 9.44
CA TYR A 301 8.16 18.51 9.75
C TYR A 301 7.40 19.08 8.55
N ALA A 302 6.15 19.49 8.77
CA ALA A 302 5.26 19.97 7.71
C ALA A 302 5.73 21.28 7.07
N ASP A 303 6.51 22.09 7.81
CA ASP A 303 7.10 23.34 7.33
C ASP A 303 8.40 23.13 6.52
N GLY A 304 8.83 21.88 6.33
CA GLY A 304 10.09 21.54 5.66
C GLY A 304 11.33 21.86 6.48
N SER A 305 11.19 22.24 7.76
CA SER A 305 12.32 22.39 8.67
C SER A 305 13.12 21.10 8.74
N THR A 306 14.40 21.18 9.05
CA THR A 306 15.26 20.01 9.30
C THR A 306 15.77 19.98 10.74
N ALA A 307 15.55 21.05 11.51
CA ALA A 307 16.04 21.17 12.86
C ALA A 307 15.16 20.36 13.82
N ALA A 308 15.77 19.44 14.55
CA ALA A 308 15.11 18.70 15.61
C ALA A 308 15.19 19.48 16.94
N ILE A 309 14.03 19.69 17.59
CA ILE A 309 13.93 20.43 18.85
C ILE A 309 13.62 19.46 19.99
N VAL A 310 14.47 19.47 21.02
CA VAL A 310 14.28 18.67 22.24
C VAL A 310 13.10 19.21 23.04
N ASN A 311 12.35 18.33 23.72
CA ASN A 311 11.21 18.70 24.59
C ASN A 311 10.07 19.47 23.90
N LYS A 312 9.98 19.43 22.57
CA LYS A 312 8.85 19.98 21.81
C LYS A 312 8.46 19.01 20.69
N PRO A 313 7.88 17.84 21.02
CA PRO A 313 7.58 16.82 20.04
C PRO A 313 6.48 17.33 19.09
N GLN A 314 6.88 17.68 17.87
CA GLN A 314 5.95 17.82 16.73
C GLN A 314 5.67 16.46 16.08
N VAL A 315 6.36 15.41 16.54
CA VAL A 315 6.37 14.07 15.97
C VAL A 315 6.34 13.07 17.10
N TYR A 316 5.42 12.13 17.00
CA TYR A 316 5.20 11.03 17.93
C TYR A 316 5.40 9.71 17.20
N TYR A 317 6.01 8.74 17.89
CA TYR A 317 6.13 7.37 17.42
C TYR A 317 4.94 6.57 17.91
N ARG A 318 4.07 6.15 16.98
CA ARG A 318 2.79 5.49 17.26
C ARG A 318 2.76 4.08 16.68
N LEU A 319 1.98 3.19 17.28
CA LEU A 319 1.76 1.84 16.77
C LEU A 319 0.35 1.71 16.20
N ILE A 320 0.25 1.22 14.97
CA ILE A 320 -1.03 0.97 14.29
C ILE A 320 -1.16 -0.50 13.94
N LYS A 321 -2.35 -1.08 14.13
CA LYS A 321 -2.62 -2.49 13.81
C LYS A 321 -2.58 -2.69 12.30
N HIS A 322 -1.81 -3.70 11.88
CA HIS A 322 -1.62 -4.06 10.49
C HIS A 322 -2.67 -5.07 10.06
N ASN A 323 -3.76 -4.57 9.48
CA ASN A 323 -4.88 -5.37 8.99
C ASN A 323 -4.76 -5.68 7.48
N ASP A 324 -3.54 -5.70 6.92
CA ASP A 324 -3.32 -6.05 5.50
C ASP A 324 -3.22 -7.54 5.32
N THR A 325 -3.50 -7.99 4.10
CA THR A 325 -2.98 -9.26 3.62
C THR A 325 -1.47 -9.31 3.82
N ILE A 326 -1.03 -10.32 4.56
CA ILE A 326 0.38 -10.59 4.76
C ILE A 326 0.95 -11.24 3.51
N ILE A 327 1.84 -10.52 2.81
CA ILE A 327 2.48 -11.01 1.60
C ILE A 327 3.91 -11.42 1.91
N ALA A 328 4.26 -12.67 1.60
CA ALA A 328 5.58 -13.25 1.90
C ALA A 328 6.76 -12.36 1.47
N LYS A 329 6.65 -11.69 0.31
CA LYS A 329 7.70 -10.81 -0.24
C LYS A 329 7.98 -9.57 0.59
N ARG A 330 6.98 -9.02 1.30
CA ARG A 330 7.13 -7.82 2.15
C ARG A 330 7.05 -8.14 3.64
N HIS A 331 6.66 -9.36 4.00
CA HIS A 331 6.50 -9.78 5.38
C HIS A 331 7.85 -9.95 6.08
N MET A 332 8.13 -9.06 7.02
CA MET A 332 9.32 -9.06 7.87
C MET A 332 8.89 -9.06 9.35
N PRO A 333 8.55 -10.23 9.92
CA PRO A 333 8.06 -10.32 11.29
C PRO A 333 9.18 -9.95 12.27
N TYR A 334 8.85 -9.12 13.26
CA TYR A 334 9.81 -8.68 14.26
C TYR A 334 9.17 -8.73 15.67
N PRO A 335 9.81 -9.42 16.63
CA PRO A 335 9.28 -9.49 17.99
C PRO A 335 9.33 -8.12 18.64
N PHE A 336 8.19 -7.64 19.12
CA PHE A 336 8.00 -6.34 19.75
C PHE A 336 7.15 -6.46 21.01
N GLY A 337 7.24 -7.59 21.73
CA GLY A 337 6.60 -7.78 23.04
C GLY A 337 7.48 -7.35 24.22
N GLU A 338 7.07 -7.71 25.45
CA GLU A 338 7.77 -7.37 26.70
C GLU A 338 9.26 -7.75 26.68
N ALA A 339 9.59 -8.97 26.24
CA ALA A 339 10.97 -9.44 26.22
C ALA A 339 11.86 -8.56 25.31
N LYS A 340 11.32 -8.11 24.17
CA LYS A 340 12.05 -7.18 23.29
C LYS A 340 12.20 -5.82 23.96
N MET A 341 11.14 -5.30 24.58
CA MET A 341 11.19 -4.02 25.30
C MET A 341 12.29 -4.03 26.38
N SER A 342 12.34 -5.06 27.23
CA SER A 342 13.38 -5.21 28.24
C SER A 342 14.77 -5.28 27.64
N ARG A 343 14.94 -6.02 26.54
CA ARG A 343 16.23 -6.11 25.84
C ARG A 343 16.68 -4.75 25.30
N LEU A 344 15.78 -3.98 24.68
CA LEU A 344 16.11 -2.64 24.17
C LEU A 344 16.41 -1.65 25.30
N LYS A 345 15.72 -1.76 26.45
CA LYS A 345 16.04 -0.96 27.65
C LYS A 345 17.47 -1.22 28.14
N VAL A 346 17.87 -2.48 28.26
CA VAL A 346 19.25 -2.85 28.63
C VAL A 346 20.26 -2.31 27.62
N LEU A 347 19.91 -2.37 26.34
CA LEU A 347 20.85 -2.03 25.28
C LEU A 347 21.04 -0.53 25.07
N PHE A 348 19.97 0.26 25.18
CA PHE A 348 19.98 1.68 24.80
C PHE A 348 19.66 2.64 25.95
N TYR A 349 18.79 2.24 26.89
CA TYR A 349 18.31 3.18 27.91
C TYR A 349 19.19 3.15 29.18
N GLN A 350 19.58 1.96 29.62
CA GLN A 350 20.39 1.75 30.84
C GLN A 350 21.85 2.20 30.73
N PRO A 351 22.57 2.06 29.59
CA PRO A 351 23.97 2.46 29.54
C PRO A 351 24.14 3.95 29.82
N ASP A 352 25.19 4.31 30.54
CA ASP A 352 25.48 5.69 30.88
C ASP A 352 26.16 6.41 29.71
N TYR A 353 25.39 7.27 29.04
CA TYR A 353 25.85 8.16 27.99
C TYR A 353 24.87 9.33 27.86
N SER A 354 25.39 10.49 27.49
CA SER A 354 24.60 11.71 27.34
C SER A 354 24.31 12.02 25.88
N VAL A 355 23.14 12.61 25.64
CA VAL A 355 22.75 13.18 24.36
C VAL A 355 22.30 14.61 24.66
N THR A 356 23.05 15.59 24.17
CA THR A 356 22.80 17.01 24.45
C THR A 356 22.02 17.68 23.33
N THR A 357 22.21 17.23 22.09
CA THR A 357 21.51 17.74 20.90
C THR A 357 20.97 16.58 20.06
N LEU A 358 19.86 16.84 19.36
CA LEU A 358 19.34 15.91 18.38
C LEU A 358 19.97 16.19 17.01
N PRO A 359 20.29 15.14 16.23
CA PRO A 359 20.71 15.29 14.85
C PRO A 359 19.57 15.89 14.02
N ASP A 360 19.93 16.74 13.07
CA ASP A 360 18.99 17.28 12.09
C ASP A 360 18.52 16.22 11.06
N TYR A 361 17.63 16.65 10.17
CA TYR A 361 17.15 15.89 9.02
C TYR A 361 17.75 16.40 7.69
N GLN A 362 18.88 17.13 7.74
CA GLN A 362 19.59 17.53 6.52
C GLN A 362 20.13 16.28 5.84
N LEU A 363 19.94 16.17 4.51
CA LEU A 363 20.25 14.95 3.78
C LEU A 363 21.71 14.48 3.98
N ALA A 364 22.66 15.42 4.01
CA ALA A 364 24.09 15.14 4.21
C ALA A 364 24.41 14.49 5.58
N ASN A 365 23.54 14.71 6.58
CA ASN A 365 23.67 14.16 7.92
C ASN A 365 22.77 12.93 8.10
N ALA A 366 21.49 13.05 7.75
CA ALA A 366 20.45 12.05 7.97
C ALA A 366 20.65 10.76 7.17
N SER A 367 21.33 10.83 6.01
CA SER A 367 21.68 9.63 5.23
C SER A 367 22.90 8.87 5.77
N ASN A 368 23.63 9.43 6.75
CA ASN A 368 24.83 8.83 7.31
C ASN A 368 24.59 8.40 8.77
N PRO A 369 24.28 7.12 9.03
CA PRO A 369 23.96 6.64 10.37
C PRO A 369 25.13 6.74 11.36
N PHE A 370 26.37 6.80 10.88
CA PHE A 370 27.54 7.01 11.75
C PHE A 370 27.61 8.43 12.29
N LYS A 371 27.11 9.42 11.54
CA LYS A 371 26.98 10.81 12.01
C LYS A 371 25.72 11.01 12.84
N THR A 372 24.57 10.57 12.31
CA THR A 372 23.26 10.76 12.96
C THR A 372 23.21 10.15 14.35
N PHE A 373 23.73 8.93 14.50
CA PHE A 373 23.60 8.16 15.74
C PHE A 373 24.92 8.03 16.50
N GLN A 374 25.89 8.93 16.27
CA GLN A 374 27.21 8.89 16.90
C GLN A 374 27.14 8.90 18.44
N ALA A 375 26.13 9.57 19.01
CA ALA A 375 25.96 9.66 20.45
C ALA A 375 25.45 8.35 21.08
N ILE A 376 24.89 7.43 20.30
CA ILE A 376 24.54 6.09 20.79
C ILE A 376 25.81 5.23 20.78
N PRO A 377 26.16 4.57 21.91
CA PRO A 377 27.33 3.71 21.99
C PRO A 377 27.42 2.74 20.82
N ASP A 378 28.61 2.65 20.22
CA ASP A 378 28.91 1.77 19.09
C ASP A 378 28.58 0.30 19.39
N LYS A 379 28.97 -0.19 20.58
CA LYS A 379 28.63 -1.53 21.06
C LYS A 379 27.13 -1.77 21.12
N ALA A 380 26.34 -0.77 21.51
CA ALA A 380 24.88 -0.90 21.58
C ALA A 380 24.27 -1.01 20.17
N ARG A 381 24.68 -0.14 19.24
CA ARG A 381 24.24 -0.20 17.84
C ARG A 381 24.66 -1.50 17.16
N TYR A 382 25.89 -1.94 17.38
CA TYR A 382 26.41 -3.19 16.82
C TYR A 382 25.64 -4.40 17.36
N GLN A 383 25.45 -4.49 18.67
CA GLN A 383 24.72 -5.60 19.28
C GLN A 383 23.24 -5.62 18.87
N PHE A 384 22.61 -4.46 18.64
CA PHE A 384 21.24 -4.40 18.11
C PHE A 384 21.15 -5.07 16.73
N LEU A 385 22.10 -4.79 15.84
CA LEU A 385 22.16 -5.43 14.53
C LEU A 385 22.40 -6.94 14.64
N LEU A 386 23.25 -7.39 15.57
CA LEU A 386 23.48 -8.81 15.83
C LEU A 386 22.25 -9.53 16.39
N ASP A 387 21.59 -8.93 17.38
CA ASP A 387 20.37 -9.48 18.04
C ASP A 387 19.22 -9.72 17.06
N GLN A 388 19.26 -9.10 15.88
CA GLN A 388 18.23 -9.19 14.85
C GLN A 388 18.83 -9.38 13.45
N ALA A 389 19.98 -10.05 13.34
CA ALA A 389 20.70 -10.22 12.08
C ALA A 389 19.79 -10.74 10.96
N GLN A 390 18.87 -11.68 11.28
CA GLN A 390 17.86 -12.14 10.33
C GLN A 390 16.99 -10.99 9.78
N PHE A 391 16.45 -10.15 10.66
CA PHE A 391 15.63 -9.00 10.24
C PHE A 391 16.46 -7.99 9.44
N SER A 392 17.69 -7.70 9.86
CA SER A 392 18.60 -6.81 9.13
C SER A 392 18.87 -7.33 7.72
N ILE A 393 19.16 -8.62 7.55
CA ILE A 393 19.35 -9.26 6.24
C ILE A 393 18.05 -9.24 5.42
N MET A 394 16.90 -9.51 6.04
CA MET A 394 15.61 -9.47 5.35
C MET A 394 15.34 -8.10 4.73
N ASN A 395 15.72 -6.99 5.36
CA ASN A 395 15.52 -5.64 4.78
C ASN A 395 16.32 -5.39 3.48
N PHE A 396 17.37 -6.17 3.20
CA PHE A 396 18.11 -6.09 1.93
C PHE A 396 17.50 -6.97 0.83
N ILE A 397 16.73 -8.00 1.19
CA ILE A 397 16.21 -9.01 0.26
C ILE A 397 14.72 -8.82 -0.03
N LYS A 398 13.99 -8.38 1.01
CA LYS A 398 12.56 -8.12 0.99
C LYS A 398 12.34 -6.62 0.87
N GLY A 399 11.41 -6.27 0.00
CA GLY A 399 11.13 -4.88 -0.32
C GLY A 399 9.85 -4.76 -1.13
N PRO A 400 9.42 -3.53 -1.40
CA PRO A 400 8.17 -3.27 -2.10
C PRO A 400 8.23 -3.63 -3.59
N VAL A 401 9.41 -3.89 -4.15
CA VAL A 401 9.63 -4.25 -5.55
C VAL A 401 9.58 -5.76 -5.74
N CYS A 402 8.78 -6.23 -6.70
CA CYS A 402 8.62 -7.63 -7.02
C CYS A 402 9.31 -8.06 -8.33
N ARG A 403 9.77 -7.11 -9.15
CA ARG A 403 10.58 -7.36 -10.36
C ARG A 403 12.08 -7.43 -10.05
N GLY A 404 12.66 -8.60 -10.33
CA GLY A 404 13.98 -9.07 -9.88
C GLY A 404 15.14 -8.05 -9.90
N GLN A 405 15.54 -7.55 -11.07
CA GLN A 405 16.74 -6.69 -11.17
C GLN A 405 16.54 -5.27 -10.60
N ILE A 406 15.30 -4.80 -10.54
CA ILE A 406 14.96 -3.49 -9.95
C ILE A 406 14.92 -3.60 -8.42
N ALA A 407 14.62 -4.79 -7.87
CA ALA A 407 14.51 -4.99 -6.43
C ALA A 407 15.82 -4.79 -5.66
N LEU A 408 16.98 -4.78 -6.35
CA LEU A 408 18.29 -4.50 -5.78
C LEU A 408 18.82 -3.09 -6.13
N ASN A 409 18.14 -2.37 -7.02
CA ASN A 409 18.47 -1.00 -7.44
C ASN A 409 17.49 -0.03 -6.76
N VAL A 410 17.68 0.24 -5.47
CA VAL A 410 16.82 1.15 -4.70
C VAL A 410 17.61 2.30 -4.09
#